data_AF-A0A645FHM9-F1
#
_entry.id   AF-A0A645FHM9-F1
#
_cell.length_a   1.000
_cell.length_b   1.000
_cell.length_c   1.000
_cell.angle_alpha   90.00
_cell.angle_beta   90.00
_cell.angle_gamma   90.00
#
_symmetry.space_group_name_H-M   'P 1'
#
loop_
_entity.id
_entity.type
_entity.pdbx_description
1 polymer ?
#
loop_
_entity_poly.entity_id
_entity_poly.type
_entity_poly.pdbx_seq_one_letter_code
_entity_poly.pdbx_strand_id
1 'polypeptide(L)'
;MRNEGRAASGQQVLPRAVVQDIRRGADQAKFVKAGYATLPGWSYRNMWWVSHNPNGAYMARGIHGQAIYIDPKAQMVVVRYASHPIAGNAGIDPTSLPMYQALADALTAR
;
A
#
# COMPACT_ATOMS: atom_id res chain seq x y z
N MET A 1 4.28 -4.98 5.50
CA MET A 1 3.73 -6.16 6.18
C MET A 1 3.11 -5.76 7.53
N ARG A 2 1.89 -6.22 7.86
CA ARG A 2 1.14 -5.80 9.06
C ARG A 2 1.81 -6.19 10.38
N ASN A 3 2.33 -7.42 10.48
CA ASN A 3 2.84 -7.98 11.74
C ASN A 3 4.35 -7.77 11.93
N GLU A 4 4.91 -6.64 11.49
CA GLU A 4 6.33 -6.28 11.70
C GLU A 4 7.33 -7.38 11.24
N GLY A 5 6.98 -8.12 10.18
CA GLY A 5 7.83 -9.15 9.57
C GLY A 5 7.73 -10.55 10.18
N ARG A 6 6.78 -10.78 11.10
CA ARG A 6 6.52 -12.11 11.69
C ARG A 6 5.49 -12.90 10.90
N ALA A 7 5.76 -14.20 10.74
CA ALA A 7 4.79 -15.17 10.24
C ALA A 7 3.73 -15.52 11.29
N ALA A 8 2.67 -16.20 10.88
CA ALA A 8 1.62 -16.69 11.78
C ALA A 8 2.16 -17.62 12.88
N SER A 9 3.25 -18.34 12.60
CA SER A 9 3.96 -19.19 13.57
C SER A 9 4.72 -18.41 14.66
N GLY A 10 4.81 -17.07 14.55
CA GLY A 10 5.59 -16.22 15.45
C GLY A 10 7.06 -16.04 15.02
N GLN A 11 7.55 -16.85 14.08
CA GLN A 11 8.89 -16.74 13.51
C GLN A 11 9.10 -15.38 12.84
N GLN A 12 10.25 -14.75 13.09
CA GLN A 12 10.66 -13.52 12.40
C GLN A 12 11.22 -13.88 11.01
N VAL A 13 10.46 -13.63 9.95
CA VAL A 13 10.87 -13.95 8.57
C VAL A 13 11.56 -12.77 7.90
N LEU A 14 11.15 -11.54 8.23
CA LEU A 14 11.79 -10.32 7.78
C LEU A 14 12.23 -9.50 9.00
N PRO A 15 13.43 -8.89 9.04
CA PRO A 15 13.81 -8.02 10.15
C PRO A 15 12.79 -6.89 10.34
N ARG A 16 12.38 -6.61 11.59
CA ARG A 16 11.46 -5.51 11.92
C ARG A 16 11.93 -4.18 11.32
N ALA A 17 13.23 -3.92 11.36
CA ALA A 17 13.83 -2.70 10.83
C ALA A 17 13.53 -2.50 9.32
N VAL A 18 13.46 -3.58 8.53
CA VAL A 18 13.12 -3.50 7.09
C VAL A 18 11.66 -3.09 6.91
N VAL A 19 10.75 -3.62 7.72
CA VAL A 19 9.33 -3.26 7.66
C VAL A 19 9.12 -1.81 8.06
N GLN A 20 9.78 -1.37 9.13
CA GLN A 20 9.75 0.03 9.58
C GLN A 20 10.32 0.97 8.53
N ASP A 21 11.42 0.58 7.87
CA ASP A 21 12.03 1.38 6.81
C ASP A 21 11.10 1.54 5.60
N ILE A 22 10.41 0.48 5.19
CA ILE A 22 9.37 0.55 4.15
C ILE A 22 8.27 1.52 4.56
N ARG A 23 7.74 1.41 5.78
CA ARG A 23 6.62 2.23 6.28
C ARG A 23 6.94 3.71 6.35
N ARG A 24 8.20 4.09 6.58
CA ARG A 24 8.65 5.49 6.56
C ARG A 24 8.56 6.13 5.18
N GLY A 25 8.53 5.33 4.11
CA GLY A 25 8.57 5.83 2.75
C GLY A 25 9.93 6.41 2.35
N ALA A 26 9.93 7.12 1.23
CA ALA A 26 11.08 7.80 0.67
C ALA A 26 10.74 9.26 0.35
N ASP A 27 11.71 9.98 -0.19
CA ASP A 27 11.57 11.35 -0.64
C ASP A 27 10.46 11.48 -1.72
N GLN A 28 9.37 12.16 -1.36
CA GLN A 28 8.23 12.41 -2.26
C GLN A 28 8.64 13.30 -3.45
N ALA A 29 9.62 14.19 -3.31
CA ALA A 29 10.07 15.06 -4.40
C ALA A 29 10.77 14.26 -5.52
N LYS A 30 11.44 13.16 -5.18
CA LYS A 30 11.98 12.22 -6.17
C LYS A 30 10.87 11.45 -6.87
N PHE A 31 9.80 11.11 -6.15
CA PHE A 31 8.66 10.38 -6.71
C PHE A 31 7.84 11.22 -7.69
N VAL A 32 7.64 12.52 -7.41
CA VAL A 32 6.91 13.45 -8.30
C VAL A 32 7.45 13.43 -9.74
N LYS A 33 8.77 13.25 -9.91
CA LYS A 33 9.42 13.19 -11.23
C LYS A 33 8.93 12.04 -12.11
N ALA A 34 8.33 10.99 -11.52
CA ALA A 34 7.77 9.86 -12.27
C ALA A 34 6.40 10.17 -12.89
N GLY A 35 5.76 11.29 -12.54
CA GLY A 35 4.54 11.77 -13.23
C GLY A 35 3.27 10.96 -12.95
N TYR A 36 3.18 10.21 -11.86
CA TYR A 36 1.97 9.45 -11.50
C TYR A 36 0.84 10.38 -11.00
N ALA A 37 0.01 10.85 -11.93
CA ALA A 37 -1.08 11.78 -11.64
C ALA A 37 -2.10 11.28 -10.59
N THR A 38 -2.28 9.95 -10.49
CA THR A 38 -3.21 9.32 -9.54
C THR A 38 -2.64 9.09 -8.15
N LEU A 39 -1.36 9.41 -7.91
CA LEU A 39 -0.66 9.15 -6.65
C LEU A 39 0.01 10.42 -6.08
N PRO A 40 -0.74 11.53 -5.92
CA PRO A 40 -0.18 12.76 -5.38
C PRO A 40 0.31 12.55 -3.95
N GLY A 41 1.54 12.99 -3.65
CA GLY A 41 2.14 12.85 -2.32
C GLY A 41 2.59 11.43 -1.99
N TRP A 42 2.64 10.49 -2.93
CA TRP A 42 3.17 9.16 -2.65
C TRP A 42 4.70 9.14 -2.72
N SER A 43 5.29 8.05 -2.23
CA SER A 43 6.70 7.74 -2.44
C SER A 43 6.89 6.25 -2.76
N TYR A 44 8.11 5.85 -3.10
CA TYR A 44 8.47 4.46 -3.34
C TYR A 44 9.70 4.06 -2.54
N ARG A 45 9.61 2.97 -1.75
CA ARG A 45 10.69 2.50 -0.87
C ARG A 45 10.76 0.99 -0.88
N ASN A 46 11.94 0.42 -1.17
CA ASN A 46 12.24 -1.02 -1.13
C ASN A 46 11.15 -1.90 -1.79
N MET A 47 10.72 -1.51 -2.99
CA MET A 47 9.68 -2.18 -3.77
C MET A 47 8.22 -1.97 -3.33
N TRP A 48 7.95 -0.99 -2.47
CA TRP A 48 6.59 -0.65 -2.00
C TRP A 48 6.21 0.79 -2.35
N TRP A 49 4.94 0.97 -2.72
CA TRP A 49 4.30 2.26 -2.91
C TRP A 49 3.73 2.72 -1.57
N VAL A 50 4.16 3.88 -1.08
CA VAL A 50 3.81 4.39 0.25
C VAL A 50 2.95 5.63 0.09
N SER A 51 1.73 5.60 0.63
CA SER A 51 0.70 6.59 0.35
C SER A 51 0.85 7.89 1.14
N HIS A 52 1.51 7.81 2.30
CA HIS A 52 1.56 8.91 3.27
C HIS A 52 0.17 9.43 3.70
N ASN A 53 -0.88 8.61 3.53
CA ASN A 53 -2.20 8.94 4.05
C ASN A 53 -2.19 8.90 5.60
N PRO A 54 -3.21 9.44 6.27
CA PRO A 54 -3.27 9.47 7.74
C PRO A 54 -3.22 8.10 8.43
N ASN A 55 -3.47 7.02 7.68
CA ASN A 55 -3.41 5.65 8.19
C ASN A 55 -2.02 5.01 8.03
N GLY A 56 -1.10 5.68 7.33
CA GLY A 56 0.23 5.16 7.03
C GLY A 56 0.19 3.95 6.09
N ALA A 57 -0.74 3.93 5.14
CA ALA A 57 -0.94 2.82 4.24
C ALA A 57 0.15 2.72 3.17
N TYR A 58 0.39 1.50 2.70
CA TYR A 58 1.37 1.20 1.65
C TYR A 58 0.98 -0.10 0.97
N MET A 59 1.47 -0.29 -0.26
CA MET A 59 1.02 -1.39 -1.08
C MET A 59 2.04 -1.86 -2.11
N ALA A 60 1.93 -3.14 -2.48
CA ALA A 60 2.47 -3.66 -3.72
C ALA A 60 1.39 -3.56 -4.80
N ARG A 61 1.80 -3.18 -6.02
CA ARG A 61 0.89 -2.93 -7.15
C ARG A 61 1.35 -3.75 -8.35
N GLY A 62 0.40 -4.38 -9.03
CA GLY A 62 0.63 -5.08 -10.29
C GLY A 62 -0.40 -4.66 -11.34
N ILE A 63 0.00 -4.75 -12.61
CA ILE A 63 -0.88 -4.43 -13.75
C ILE A 63 -2.14 -5.30 -13.73
N HIS A 64 -3.18 -4.87 -14.45
CA HIS A 64 -4.48 -5.53 -14.48
C HIS A 64 -5.18 -5.61 -13.11
N GLY A 65 -4.74 -4.81 -12.14
CA GLY A 65 -5.44 -4.60 -10.87
C GLY A 65 -4.98 -5.50 -9.71
N GLN A 66 -3.81 -6.13 -9.81
CA GLN A 66 -3.25 -6.86 -8.66
C GLN A 66 -2.85 -5.89 -7.56
N ALA A 67 -3.18 -6.20 -6.31
CA ALA A 67 -2.73 -5.40 -5.18
C ALA A 67 -2.55 -6.22 -3.90
N ILE A 68 -1.54 -5.83 -3.12
CA ILE A 68 -1.45 -6.15 -1.69
C ILE A 68 -1.42 -4.81 -0.97
N TYR A 69 -2.56 -4.39 -0.43
CA TYR A 69 -2.71 -3.13 0.31
C TYR A 69 -2.69 -3.39 1.81
N ILE A 70 -1.91 -2.60 2.54
CA ILE A 70 -1.74 -2.75 3.99
C ILE A 70 -2.07 -1.42 4.65
N ASP A 71 -3.03 -1.46 5.57
CA ASP A 71 -3.40 -0.34 6.44
C ASP A 71 -3.02 -0.68 7.88
N PRO A 72 -1.91 -0.12 8.41
CA PRO A 72 -1.50 -0.40 9.79
C PRO A 72 -2.49 0.10 10.83
N LYS A 73 -3.15 1.24 10.59
CA LYS A 73 -4.06 1.86 11.56
C LYS A 73 -5.34 1.04 11.73
N ALA A 74 -5.92 0.60 10.62
CA ALA A 74 -7.06 -0.32 10.62
C ALA A 74 -6.69 -1.78 10.90
N GLN A 75 -5.40 -2.07 11.12
CA GLN A 75 -4.85 -3.42 11.23
C GLN A 75 -5.33 -4.36 10.09
N MET A 76 -5.36 -3.84 8.87
CA MET A 76 -5.98 -4.50 7.72
C MET A 76 -4.95 -4.85 6.64
N VAL A 77 -5.17 -5.98 5.97
CA VAL A 77 -4.51 -6.33 4.71
C VAL A 77 -5.58 -6.70 3.70
N VAL A 78 -5.54 -6.10 2.51
CA VAL A 78 -6.36 -6.47 1.36
C VAL A 78 -5.45 -7.10 0.31
N VAL A 79 -5.79 -8.31 -0.12
CA VAL A 79 -5.15 -8.97 -1.25
C VAL A 79 -6.19 -9.04 -2.37
N ARG A 80 -5.91 -8.35 -3.48
CA ARG A 80 -6.78 -8.29 -4.65
C ARG A 80 -6.09 -8.96 -5.83
N TYR A 81 -6.75 -9.98 -6.36
CA TYR A 81 -6.46 -10.56 -7.67
C TYR A 81 -7.51 -10.06 -8.66
N ALA A 82 -7.08 -9.62 -9.84
CA ALA A 82 -7.98 -9.07 -10.85
C ALA A 82 -7.46 -9.31 -12.27
N SER A 83 -8.29 -9.02 -13.27
CA SER A 83 -7.93 -9.13 -14.69
C SER A 83 -8.48 -7.93 -15.46
N HIS A 84 -8.22 -6.73 -14.96
CA HIS A 84 -8.76 -5.50 -15.52
C HIS A 84 -8.32 -5.31 -16.98
N PRO A 85 -9.20 -4.90 -17.92
CA PRO A 85 -8.86 -4.81 -19.34
C PRO A 85 -7.76 -3.78 -19.62
N ILE A 86 -7.71 -2.69 -18.84
CA ILE A 86 -6.61 -1.72 -18.89
C ILE A 86 -5.49 -2.21 -17.95
N ALA A 87 -4.29 -2.42 -18.50
CA ALA A 87 -3.14 -2.91 -17.74
C ALA A 87 -2.63 -1.89 -16.71
N GLY A 88 -2.53 -0.62 -17.10
CA GLY A 88 -1.96 0.44 -16.26
C GLY A 88 -2.85 0.76 -15.05
N ASN A 89 -2.24 0.87 -13.87
CA ASN A 89 -2.97 1.13 -12.63
C ASN A 89 -3.70 2.49 -12.62
N ALA A 90 -3.29 3.47 -13.44
CA ALA A 90 -3.99 4.74 -13.54
C ALA A 90 -5.48 4.59 -13.93
N GLY A 91 -5.83 3.55 -14.70
CA GLY A 91 -7.22 3.22 -15.03
C GLY A 91 -7.99 2.50 -13.91
N ILE A 92 -7.35 2.25 -12.77
CA ILE A 92 -7.87 1.42 -11.65
C ILE A 92 -7.84 2.19 -10.33
N ASP A 93 -6.84 3.06 -10.15
CA ASP A 93 -6.62 3.86 -8.95
C ASP A 93 -7.86 4.66 -8.51
N PRO A 94 -8.61 5.33 -9.41
CA PRO A 94 -9.77 6.14 -9.01
C PRO A 94 -10.87 5.34 -8.31
N THR A 95 -10.97 4.03 -8.54
CA THR A 95 -11.97 3.17 -7.90
C THR A 95 -11.37 2.39 -6.73
N SER A 96 -10.18 1.81 -6.93
CA SER A 96 -9.62 0.87 -5.96
C SER A 96 -9.01 1.54 -4.71
N LEU A 97 -8.35 2.70 -4.85
CA LEU A 97 -7.75 3.38 -3.70
C LEU A 97 -8.82 3.89 -2.72
N PRO A 98 -9.90 4.56 -3.15
CA PRO A 98 -10.98 4.96 -2.25
C PRO A 98 -11.68 3.76 -1.63
N MET A 99 -11.86 2.66 -2.37
CA MET A 99 -12.44 1.43 -1.83
C MET A 99 -11.61 0.88 -0.66
N TYR A 100 -10.27 0.86 -0.76
CA TYR A 100 -9.43 0.40 0.36
C TYR A 100 -9.53 1.30 1.58
N GLN A 101 -9.61 2.63 1.39
CA GLN A 101 -9.82 3.57 2.49
C GLN A 101 -11.19 3.37 3.15
N ALA A 102 -12.26 3.18 2.37
CA ALA A 102 -13.60 2.95 2.90
C ALA A 102 -13.68 1.66 3.74
N LEU A 103 -12.97 0.59 3.34
CA LEU A 103 -12.85 -0.62 4.16
C LEU A 103 -12.12 -0.34 5.49
N ALA A 104 -11.04 0.44 5.45
CA ALA A 104 -10.30 0.83 6.65
C ALA A 104 -11.18 1.65 7.60
N ASP A 105 -11.91 2.63 7.08
CA ASP A 105 -12.80 3.49 7.85
C ASP A 105 -13.91 2.66 8.52
N ALA A 106 -14.53 1.73 7.78
CA ALA A 106 -15.56 0.83 8.30
C ALA A 106 -15.07 -0.08 9.44
N LEU A 107 -13.79 -0.50 9.42
CA LEU A 107 -13.19 -1.29 10.49
C LEU A 107 -12.83 -0.47 11.74
N THR A 108 -12.61 0.84 11.57
CA THR A 108 -12.21 1.75 12.65
C THR A 108 -13.34 2.58 13.25
N ALA A 109 -14.54 2.56 12.66
CA ALA A 109 -15.71 3.33 13.08
C ALA A 109 -16.41 2.79 14.34
N ARG A 110 -15.73 1.98 15.17
CA ARG A 110 -16.27 1.37 16.40
C ARG A 110 -15.67 1.99 17.65
#